data_AF-A0A3A8LIZ7-F1
#
_entry.id   AF-A0A3A8LIZ7-F1
#
_cell.length_a   1.000
_cell.length_b   1.000
_cell.length_c   1.000
_cell.angle_alpha   90.00
_cell.angle_beta   90.00
_cell.angle_gamma   90.00
#
_symmetry.space_group_name_H-M   'P 1'
#
loop_
_entity.id
_entity.type
_entity.pdbx_description
1 polymer ?
#
loop_
_entity_poly.entity_id
_entity_poly.type
_entity_poly.pdbx_seq_one_letter_code
_entity_poly.pdbx_strand_id
1 'polypeptide(L)'
;MLQSPEHGLVQSFYGQQRARRSQVPFMNHIHEGLAVMVRTQASPQALRAFCLHPLVQGDTDLRDHYARVAQTLAPVPDGAFVLGLAMEYRSVANDYLARATLPPAGIRLSPLVEVNAMLVGDKVQNRKDFELHHAQTHAHRVRLAEYFQQWCQALQVEHLYPWLKEMLQGAAWS
;
A
#
# COMPACT_ATOMS: atom_id res chain seq x y z
N MET A 1 -1.71 -16.46 -5.05
CA MET A 1 -2.48 -15.26 -4.62
C MET A 1 -3.11 -15.54 -3.27
N LEU A 2 -3.23 -14.53 -2.41
CA LEU A 2 -3.86 -14.63 -1.09
C LEU A 2 -5.37 -14.90 -1.25
N GLN A 3 -5.83 -16.08 -0.84
CA GLN A 3 -7.26 -16.40 -0.81
C GLN A 3 -7.85 -15.92 0.51
N SER A 4 -8.53 -14.77 0.49
CA SER A 4 -9.12 -14.16 1.69
C SER A 4 -10.33 -13.28 1.36
N PRO A 5 -11.29 -13.09 2.29
CA PRO A 5 -12.40 -12.14 2.12
C PRO A 5 -11.93 -10.71 1.80
N GLU A 6 -10.82 -10.26 2.42
CA GLU A 6 -10.22 -8.94 2.19
C GLU A 6 -9.73 -8.78 0.75
N HIS A 7 -9.07 -9.81 0.21
CA HIS A 7 -8.63 -9.82 -1.19
C HIS A 7 -9.83 -9.78 -2.16
N GLY A 8 -10.89 -10.53 -1.87
CA GLY A 8 -12.13 -10.50 -2.66
C GLY A 8 -12.84 -9.14 -2.62
N LEU A 9 -12.81 -8.43 -1.48
CA LEU A 9 -13.35 -7.08 -1.35
C LEU A 9 -12.61 -6.08 -2.25
N VAL A 10 -11.28 -6.07 -2.21
CA VAL A 10 -10.50 -5.12 -3.02
C VAL A 10 -10.53 -5.47 -4.50
N GLN A 11 -10.57 -6.76 -4.84
CA GLN A 11 -10.80 -7.19 -6.22
C GLN A 11 -12.15 -6.72 -6.75
N SER A 12 -13.21 -6.78 -5.93
CA SER A 12 -14.52 -6.25 -6.31
C SER A 12 -14.54 -4.73 -6.40
N PHE A 13 -13.82 -4.03 -5.51
CA PHE A 13 -13.70 -2.57 -5.48
C PHE A 13 -12.99 -2.05 -6.73
N TYR A 14 -11.81 -2.59 -7.05
CA TYR A 14 -11.08 -2.17 -8.24
C TYR A 14 -11.69 -2.71 -9.53
N GLY A 15 -12.20 -3.94 -9.54
CA GLY A 15 -12.80 -4.54 -10.74
C GLY A 15 -11.88 -4.45 -11.95
N GLN A 16 -12.33 -3.73 -12.99
CA GLN A 16 -11.56 -3.50 -14.23
C GLN A 16 -10.85 -2.13 -14.27
N GLN A 17 -10.81 -1.41 -13.15
CA GLN A 17 -10.18 -0.09 -13.09
C GLN A 17 -8.68 -0.18 -13.35
N ARG A 18 -8.19 0.83 -14.08
CA ARG A 18 -6.79 0.96 -14.51
C ARG A 18 -6.28 2.36 -14.22
N ALA A 19 -4.98 2.47 -13.95
CA ALA A 19 -4.31 3.76 -13.83
C ALA A 19 -4.45 4.54 -15.14
N ARG A 20 -4.89 5.81 -15.07
CA ARG A 20 -5.24 6.61 -16.24
C ARG A 20 -4.11 6.73 -17.28
N ARG A 21 -2.85 6.75 -16.83
CA ARG A 21 -1.67 7.00 -17.69
C ARG A 21 -0.99 5.71 -18.14
N SER A 22 -0.67 4.80 -17.22
CA SER A 22 0.02 3.55 -17.55
C SER A 22 -0.90 2.45 -18.05
N GLN A 23 -2.22 2.59 -17.85
CA GLN A 23 -3.24 1.57 -18.13
C GLN A 23 -3.03 0.26 -17.36
N VAL A 24 -2.15 0.24 -16.36
CA VAL A 24 -1.92 -0.91 -15.47
C VAL A 24 -3.16 -1.10 -14.58
N PRO A 25 -3.68 -2.34 -14.41
CA PRO A 25 -4.77 -2.62 -13.49
C PRO A 25 -4.43 -2.23 -12.06
N PHE A 26 -5.37 -1.64 -11.32
CA PHE A 26 -5.13 -1.32 -9.91
C PHE A 26 -4.90 -2.56 -9.05
N MET A 27 -5.43 -3.72 -9.44
CA MET A 27 -5.13 -4.98 -8.75
C MET A 27 -3.64 -5.37 -8.80
N ASN A 28 -2.89 -4.94 -9.82
CA ASN A 28 -1.46 -5.20 -9.86
C ASN A 28 -0.74 -4.52 -8.69
N HIS A 29 -1.18 -3.33 -8.28
CA HIS A 29 -0.62 -2.63 -7.12
C HIS A 29 -0.79 -3.46 -5.83
N ILE A 30 -1.96 -4.10 -5.67
CA ILE A 30 -2.22 -5.00 -4.54
C ILE A 30 -1.30 -6.22 -4.60
N HIS A 31 -1.20 -6.87 -5.75
CA HIS A 31 -0.40 -8.09 -5.88
C HIS A 31 1.10 -7.83 -5.71
N GLU A 32 1.61 -6.76 -6.29
CA GLU A 32 3.01 -6.34 -6.15
C GLU A 32 3.34 -5.96 -4.71
N GLY A 33 2.46 -5.18 -4.05
CA GLY A 33 2.61 -4.84 -2.64
C GLY A 33 2.62 -6.09 -1.74
N LEU A 34 1.71 -7.04 -1.98
CA LEU A 34 1.70 -8.33 -1.28
C LEU A 34 2.98 -9.14 -1.53
N ALA A 35 3.53 -9.11 -2.74
CA ALA A 35 4.77 -9.82 -3.04
C ALA A 35 5.98 -9.23 -2.29
N VAL A 36 6.06 -7.91 -2.20
CA VAL A 36 7.04 -7.21 -1.36
C VAL A 36 6.88 -7.66 0.09
N MET A 37 5.65 -7.59 0.62
CA MET A 37 5.36 -7.96 2.01
C MET A 37 5.72 -9.42 2.32
N VAL A 38 5.43 -10.35 1.41
CA VAL A 38 5.83 -11.77 1.55
C VAL A 38 7.35 -11.91 1.59
N ARG A 39 8.09 -11.16 0.74
CA ARG A 39 9.56 -11.20 0.76
C ARG A 39 10.17 -10.56 1.98
N THR A 40 9.53 -9.57 2.57
CA THR A 40 9.92 -8.98 3.84
C THR A 40 9.27 -9.66 5.05
N GLN A 41 8.74 -10.88 4.87
CA GLN A 41 8.22 -11.74 5.94
C GLN A 41 7.07 -11.13 6.77
N ALA A 42 6.20 -10.35 6.14
CA ALA A 42 5.02 -9.77 6.80
C ALA A 42 4.05 -10.87 7.30
N SER A 43 3.33 -10.58 8.38
CA SER A 43 2.37 -11.52 8.95
C SER A 43 1.14 -11.72 8.05
N PRO A 44 0.43 -12.86 8.15
CA PRO A 44 -0.82 -13.08 7.42
C PRO A 44 -1.88 -12.00 7.68
N GLN A 45 -1.95 -11.47 8.90
CA GLN A 45 -2.86 -10.39 9.27
C GLN A 45 -2.50 -9.08 8.55
N ALA A 46 -1.20 -8.75 8.44
CA ALA A 46 -0.74 -7.59 7.68
C ALA A 46 -1.09 -7.73 6.19
N LEU A 47 -0.87 -8.91 5.59
CA LEU A 47 -1.22 -9.18 4.20
C LEU A 47 -2.73 -9.01 3.94
N ARG A 48 -3.57 -9.52 4.84
CA ARG A 48 -5.03 -9.33 4.78
C ARG A 48 -5.42 -7.85 4.92
N ALA A 49 -4.84 -7.16 5.90
CA ALA A 49 -5.12 -5.74 6.14
C ALA A 49 -4.66 -4.87 4.96
N PHE A 50 -3.55 -5.23 4.31
CA PHE A 50 -3.07 -4.56 3.11
C PHE A 50 -4.11 -4.61 1.99
N CYS A 51 -4.83 -5.72 1.80
CA CYS A 51 -5.91 -5.75 0.81
C CYS A 51 -7.01 -4.72 1.10
N LEU A 52 -7.28 -4.38 2.36
CA LEU A 52 -8.34 -3.43 2.72
C LEU A 52 -7.97 -1.97 2.53
N HIS A 53 -6.67 -1.65 2.49
CA HIS A 53 -6.22 -0.26 2.58
C HIS A 53 -6.87 0.69 1.55
N PRO A 54 -7.11 0.31 0.28
CA PRO A 54 -7.72 1.23 -0.68
C PRO A 54 -9.16 1.59 -0.34
N LEU A 55 -9.90 0.68 0.31
CA LEU A 55 -11.31 0.89 0.66
C LEU A 55 -11.46 1.84 1.85
N VAL A 56 -10.39 2.12 2.58
CA VAL A 56 -10.43 2.95 3.79
C VAL A 56 -9.45 4.12 3.74
N GLN A 57 -8.60 4.23 2.71
CA GLN A 57 -7.52 5.22 2.67
C GLN A 57 -8.01 6.66 2.72
N GLY A 58 -8.93 7.04 1.82
CA GLY A 58 -9.51 8.38 1.78
C GLY A 58 -10.71 8.53 2.72
N ASP A 59 -11.06 9.76 3.09
CA ASP A 59 -12.26 10.04 3.88
C ASP A 59 -13.54 9.61 3.14
N THR A 60 -13.58 9.84 1.83
CA THR A 60 -14.68 9.39 0.96
C THR A 60 -14.74 7.87 0.92
N ASP A 61 -13.62 7.18 0.67
CA ASP A 61 -13.58 5.72 0.59
C ASP A 61 -14.02 5.09 1.92
N LEU A 62 -13.49 5.61 3.04
CA LEU A 62 -13.87 5.19 4.37
C LEU A 62 -15.39 5.34 4.58
N ARG A 63 -15.95 6.52 4.32
CA ARG A 63 -17.39 6.77 4.50
C ARG A 63 -18.23 5.81 3.65
N ASP A 64 -17.82 5.58 2.41
CA ASP A 64 -18.63 4.87 1.42
C ASP A 64 -18.49 3.33 1.55
N HIS A 65 -17.41 2.83 2.16
CA HIS A 65 -17.13 1.39 2.23
C HIS A 65 -17.01 0.78 3.63
N TYR A 66 -16.80 1.58 4.69
CA TYR A 66 -16.51 1.05 6.03
C TYR A 66 -17.55 0.06 6.54
N ALA A 67 -18.85 0.37 6.39
CA ALA A 67 -19.92 -0.51 6.84
C ALA A 67 -19.89 -1.89 6.16
N ARG A 68 -19.66 -1.91 4.84
CA ARG A 68 -19.55 -3.16 4.07
C ARG A 68 -18.30 -3.96 4.46
N VAL A 69 -17.17 -3.29 4.66
CA VAL A 69 -15.93 -3.92 5.13
C VAL A 69 -16.16 -4.55 6.51
N ALA A 70 -16.66 -3.79 7.48
CA ALA A 70 -16.90 -4.27 8.83
C ALA A 70 -17.86 -5.48 8.85
N GLN A 71 -18.95 -5.44 8.09
CA GLN A 71 -19.90 -6.57 7.99
C GLN A 71 -19.27 -7.81 7.36
N THR A 72 -18.44 -7.64 6.34
CA THR A 72 -17.76 -8.76 5.65
C THR A 72 -16.73 -9.42 6.56
N LEU A 73 -16.08 -8.65 7.44
CA LEU A 73 -15.04 -9.14 8.35
C LEU A 73 -15.59 -9.64 9.69
N ALA A 74 -16.82 -9.29 10.06
CA ALA A 74 -17.45 -9.73 11.30
C ALA A 74 -17.42 -11.27 11.52
N PRO A 75 -17.68 -12.13 10.51
CA PRO A 75 -17.59 -13.58 10.69
C PRO A 75 -16.17 -14.15 10.47
N VAL A 76 -15.19 -13.32 10.09
CA VAL A 76 -13.86 -13.78 9.70
C VAL A 76 -12.96 -13.80 10.95
N PRO A 77 -12.21 -14.91 11.20
CA PRO A 77 -11.22 -14.94 12.27
C PRO A 77 -10.25 -13.74 12.18
N ASP A 78 -10.00 -13.12 13.33
CA ASP A 78 -9.21 -11.89 13.49
C ASP A 78 -9.71 -10.68 12.67
N GLY A 79 -10.94 -10.70 12.15
CA GLY A 79 -11.45 -9.66 11.26
C GLY A 79 -11.42 -8.26 11.86
N ALA A 80 -11.75 -8.13 13.15
CA ALA A 80 -11.65 -6.86 13.87
C ALA A 80 -10.20 -6.36 14.00
N PHE A 81 -9.25 -7.28 14.25
CA PHE A 81 -7.82 -6.95 14.34
C PHE A 81 -7.28 -6.50 12.98
N VAL A 82 -7.60 -7.22 11.90
CA VAL A 82 -7.23 -6.88 10.52
C VAL A 82 -7.79 -5.52 10.10
N LEU A 83 -9.05 -5.22 10.44
CA LEU A 83 -9.63 -3.89 10.22
C LEU A 83 -8.89 -2.81 11.02
N GLY A 84 -8.54 -3.09 12.28
CA GLY A 84 -7.73 -2.19 13.10
C GLY A 84 -6.39 -1.83 12.46
N LEU A 85 -5.69 -2.82 11.90
CA LEU A 85 -4.44 -2.60 11.16
C LEU A 85 -4.64 -1.71 9.92
N ALA A 86 -5.72 -1.92 9.15
CA ALA A 86 -6.03 -1.09 7.99
C ALA A 86 -6.35 0.37 8.37
N MET A 87 -7.02 0.59 9.51
CA MET A 87 -7.32 1.93 10.02
C MET A 87 -6.08 2.65 10.56
N GLU A 88 -5.17 1.94 11.24
CA GLU A 88 -3.90 2.51 11.67
C GLU A 88 -2.99 2.80 10.47
N TYR A 89 -2.96 1.92 9.46
CA TYR A 89 -2.30 2.20 8.20
C TYR A 89 -2.81 3.49 7.56
N ARG A 90 -4.14 3.66 7.45
CA ARG A 90 -4.76 4.89 6.94
C ARG A 90 -4.27 6.12 7.72
N SER A 91 -4.28 6.05 9.05
CA SER A 91 -3.80 7.12 9.93
C SER A 91 -2.34 7.49 9.63
N VAL A 92 -1.45 6.50 9.59
CA VAL A 92 -0.01 6.71 9.37
C VAL A 92 0.30 7.18 7.95
N ALA A 93 -0.28 6.54 6.93
CA ALA A 93 -0.05 6.88 5.54
C ALA A 93 -0.54 8.29 5.18
N ASN A 94 -1.65 8.75 5.78
CA ASN A 94 -2.20 10.09 5.53
C ASN A 94 -1.51 11.21 6.32
N ASP A 95 -0.75 10.88 7.38
CA ASP A 95 -0.01 11.85 8.18
C ASP A 95 1.13 12.52 7.38
N TYR A 96 1.64 11.83 6.35
CA TYR A 96 2.67 12.37 5.46
C TYR A 96 2.45 12.01 3.99
N LEU A 97 2.01 13.00 3.21
CA LEU A 97 1.76 12.88 1.76
C LEU A 97 2.80 13.66 0.95
N ALA A 98 2.96 13.33 -0.33
CA ALA A 98 3.95 13.96 -1.21
C ALA A 98 3.83 15.50 -1.33
N ARG A 99 2.66 16.06 -1.06
CA ARG A 99 2.43 17.52 -1.05
C ARG A 99 2.90 18.23 0.23
N ALA A 100 3.18 17.47 1.29
CA ALA A 100 3.60 18.01 2.58
C ALA A 100 5.12 18.17 2.65
N THR A 101 5.58 19.09 3.48
CA THR A 101 7.00 19.18 3.89
C THR A 101 7.30 18.11 4.93
N LEU A 102 8.50 17.53 4.89
CA LEU A 102 8.94 16.55 5.90
C LEU A 102 8.89 17.19 7.30
N PRO A 103 8.20 16.59 8.28
CA PRO A 103 8.21 17.11 9.64
C PRO A 103 9.62 17.09 10.24
N PRO A 104 9.99 18.04 11.13
CA PRO A 104 11.30 18.04 11.78
C PRO A 104 11.62 16.75 12.56
N ALA A 105 10.59 16.10 13.11
CA ALA A 105 10.70 14.82 13.82
C ALA A 105 10.82 13.60 12.88
N GLY A 106 10.76 13.80 11.56
CA GLY A 106 10.70 12.75 10.57
C GLY A 106 9.29 12.20 10.33
N ILE A 107 9.21 11.11 9.58
CA ILE A 107 7.96 10.41 9.31
C ILE A 107 7.58 9.60 10.55
N ARG A 108 6.37 9.80 11.07
CA ARG A 108 5.81 8.96 12.12
C ARG A 108 5.55 7.55 11.58
N LEU A 109 6.11 6.54 12.23
CA LEU A 109 5.78 5.13 11.98
C LEU A 109 4.74 4.63 12.98
N SER A 110 4.10 3.51 12.65
CA SER A 110 3.18 2.86 13.59
C SER A 110 3.96 2.12 14.68
N PRO A 111 3.46 2.04 15.92
CA PRO A 111 3.96 1.08 16.91
C PRO A 111 3.64 -0.38 16.53
N LEU A 112 2.73 -0.61 15.57
CA LEU A 112 2.38 -1.94 15.07
C LEU A 112 3.28 -2.31 13.89
N VAL A 113 4.09 -3.35 14.05
CA VAL A 113 5.05 -3.80 13.03
C VAL A 113 4.34 -4.24 11.74
N GLU A 114 3.13 -4.78 11.85
CA GLU A 114 2.28 -5.15 10.72
C GLU A 114 1.95 -3.96 9.82
N VAL A 115 1.67 -2.80 10.43
CA VAL A 115 1.35 -1.58 9.69
C VAL A 115 2.58 -1.05 8.96
N ASN A 116 3.76 -1.13 9.60
CA ASN A 116 5.01 -0.76 8.94
C ASN A 116 5.33 -1.70 7.77
N ALA A 117 5.03 -3.00 7.88
CA ALA A 117 5.15 -3.93 6.76
C ALA A 117 4.18 -3.61 5.60
N MET A 118 2.95 -3.20 5.91
CA MET A 118 2.00 -2.71 4.90
C MET A 118 2.52 -1.46 4.19
N LEU A 119 3.10 -0.51 4.92
CA LEU A 119 3.72 0.70 4.35
C LEU A 119 4.93 0.36 3.47
N VAL A 120 5.73 -0.64 3.82
CA VAL A 120 6.82 -1.13 2.95
C VAL A 120 6.25 -1.63 1.62
N GLY A 121 5.22 -2.48 1.65
CA GLY A 121 4.54 -2.98 0.46
C GLY A 121 4.04 -1.86 -0.45
N ASP A 122 3.29 -0.90 0.13
CA ASP A 122 2.73 0.24 -0.60
C ASP A 122 3.81 1.15 -1.19
N LYS A 123 4.80 1.56 -0.38
CA LYS A 123 5.77 2.59 -0.80
C LYS A 123 6.78 2.05 -1.81
N VAL A 124 7.19 0.80 -1.70
CA VAL A 124 8.07 0.15 -2.70
C VAL A 124 7.35 0.02 -4.04
N GLN A 125 6.10 -0.46 -4.02
CA GLN A 125 5.28 -0.60 -5.21
C GLN A 125 5.04 0.76 -5.90
N ASN A 126 4.60 1.77 -5.13
CA ASN A 126 4.35 3.10 -5.65
C ASN A 126 5.61 3.78 -6.21
N ARG A 127 6.77 3.59 -5.57
CA ARG A 127 8.04 4.12 -6.07
C ARG A 127 8.44 3.48 -7.40
N LYS A 128 8.30 2.16 -7.52
CA LYS A 128 8.56 1.45 -8.78
C LYS A 128 7.69 2.01 -9.91
N ASP A 129 6.39 2.15 -9.69
CA ASP A 129 5.48 2.69 -10.70
C ASP A 129 5.79 4.13 -11.08
N PHE A 130 6.13 4.95 -10.08
CA PHE A 130 6.60 6.31 -10.32
C PHE A 130 7.85 6.32 -11.20
N GLU A 131 8.87 5.52 -10.88
CA GLU A 131 10.12 5.45 -11.64
C GLU A 131 9.91 4.95 -13.07
N LEU A 132 9.01 3.97 -13.26
CA LEU A 132 8.73 3.38 -14.57
C LEU A 132 7.89 4.28 -15.49
N HIS A 133 6.89 4.97 -14.94
CA HIS A 133 5.86 5.60 -15.76
C HIS A 133 5.80 7.13 -15.64
N HIS A 134 6.41 7.70 -14.59
CA HIS A 134 6.16 9.09 -14.20
C HIS A 134 7.41 9.92 -13.92
N ALA A 135 8.57 9.31 -13.71
CA ALA A 135 9.79 10.03 -13.34
C ALA A 135 10.21 11.10 -14.34
N GLN A 136 9.93 10.90 -15.64
CA GLN A 136 10.28 11.88 -16.67
C GLN A 136 9.17 12.93 -16.90
N THR A 137 7.91 12.56 -16.74
CA THR A 137 6.75 13.32 -17.22
C THR A 137 5.95 14.02 -16.12
N HIS A 138 6.12 13.65 -14.86
CA HIS A 138 5.33 14.23 -13.76
C HIS A 138 5.82 15.63 -13.37
N ALA A 139 4.91 16.60 -13.27
CA ALA A 139 5.22 18.00 -12.92
C ALA A 139 5.96 18.11 -11.57
N HIS A 140 5.60 17.26 -10.61
CA HIS A 140 6.21 17.20 -9.28
C HIS A 140 7.24 16.06 -9.11
N ARG A 141 7.90 15.61 -10.19
CA ARG A 141 8.82 14.46 -10.17
C ARG A 141 9.91 14.54 -9.11
N VAL A 142 10.50 15.72 -8.90
CA VAL A 142 11.59 15.92 -7.90
C VAL A 142 11.05 15.62 -6.50
N ARG A 143 9.92 16.25 -6.16
CA ARG A 143 9.28 16.05 -4.86
C ARG A 143 8.81 14.62 -4.64
N LEU A 144 8.29 13.96 -5.68
CA LEU A 144 7.87 12.54 -5.58
C LEU A 144 9.06 11.60 -5.37
N ALA A 145 10.18 11.83 -6.05
CA ALA A 145 11.40 11.05 -5.83
C ALA A 145 11.90 11.19 -4.39
N GLU A 146 11.97 12.42 -3.87
CA GLU A 146 12.32 12.68 -2.47
C GLU A 146 11.33 12.04 -1.50
N TYR A 147 10.02 12.14 -1.78
CA TYR A 147 8.97 11.57 -0.96
C TYR A 147 9.11 10.05 -0.80
N PHE A 148 9.33 9.33 -1.91
CA PHE A 148 9.50 7.88 -1.85
C PHE A 148 10.81 7.49 -1.17
N GLN A 149 11.91 8.22 -1.42
CA GLN A 149 13.18 8.00 -0.73
C GLN A 149 13.03 8.19 0.79
N GLN A 150 12.36 9.25 1.25
CA GLN A 150 12.12 9.52 2.67
C GLN A 150 11.31 8.40 3.33
N TRP A 151 10.26 7.89 2.67
CA TRP A 151 9.50 6.74 3.18
C TRP A 151 10.35 5.48 3.26
N CYS A 152 11.11 5.15 2.21
CA CYS A 152 11.97 3.97 2.21
C CYS A 152 13.10 4.06 3.25
N GLN A 153 13.63 5.26 3.51
CA GLN A 153 14.59 5.49 4.60
C GLN A 153 13.95 5.32 5.98
N ALA A 154 12.78 5.92 6.22
CA ALA A 154 12.06 5.80 7.49
C ALA A 154 11.72 4.34 7.80
N LEU A 155 11.24 3.60 6.79
CA LEU A 155 10.92 2.17 6.90
C LEU A 155 12.15 1.26 6.84
N GLN A 156 13.36 1.83 6.73
CA GLN A 156 14.64 1.11 6.69
C GLN A 156 14.76 0.09 5.53
N VAL A 157 14.10 0.35 4.40
CA VAL A 157 14.10 -0.51 3.20
C VAL A 157 14.78 0.12 1.98
N GLU A 158 15.35 1.33 2.10
CA GLU A 158 16.05 2.00 0.97
C GLU A 158 17.12 1.12 0.33
N HIS A 159 17.91 0.42 1.14
CA HIS A 159 18.97 -0.47 0.68
C HIS A 159 18.45 -1.73 -0.05
N LEU A 160 17.22 -2.14 0.23
CA LEU A 160 16.57 -3.29 -0.41
C LEU A 160 15.82 -2.91 -1.69
N TYR A 161 15.52 -1.62 -1.88
CA TYR A 161 14.67 -1.14 -2.95
C TYR A 161 15.13 -1.58 -4.35
N PRO A 162 16.42 -1.52 -4.74
CA PRO A 162 16.85 -1.97 -6.06
C PRO A 162 16.49 -3.44 -6.35
N TRP A 163 16.71 -4.32 -5.35
CA TRP A 163 16.39 -5.74 -5.47
C TRP A 163 14.87 -6.00 -5.51
N LEU A 164 14.11 -5.33 -4.66
CA LEU A 164 12.64 -5.44 -4.66
C LEU A 164 12.04 -4.95 -5.99
N LYS A 165 12.56 -3.84 -6.53
CA LYS A 165 12.13 -3.31 -7.82
C LYS A 165 12.37 -4.29 -8.95
N GLU A 166 13.56 -4.88 -9.02
CA GLU A 166 13.91 -5.88 -10.04
C GLU A 166 13.00 -7.11 -9.96
N MET A 167 12.77 -7.61 -8.73
CA MET A 167 11.82 -8.70 -8.49
C MET A 167 10.42 -8.38 -9.04
N LEU A 168 9.94 -7.15 -8.84
CA LEU A 168 8.62 -6.74 -9.30
C LEU A 168 8.51 -6.62 -10.84
N GLN A 169 9.60 -6.24 -11.50
CA GLN A 169 9.64 -6.09 -12.96
C GLN A 169 9.73 -7.45 -13.70
N GLY A 170 10.27 -8.48 -13.05
CA GLY A 170 10.44 -9.82 -13.64
C GLY A 170 9.22 -10.74 -13.56
N ALA A 171 8.12 -10.29 -12.96
CA ALA A 171 6.97 -11.14 -12.65
C ALA A 171 5.72 -10.79 -13.48
N ALA A 172 4.99 -11.82 -13.93
CA ALA A 172 3.66 -11.67 -14.49
C ALA A 172 2.64 -11.61 -13.35
N TRP A 173 2.10 -10.42 -13.10
CA TRP A 173 1.05 -10.18 -12.10
C TRP A 173 -0.32 -10.31 -12.79
N SER A 174 -0.87 -11.52 -12.78
CA SER A 174 -2.22 -11.85 -13.29
C SER A 174 -3.04 -12.52 -12.21
#